data_AF-A0A1M5UNR4-F1
#
_entry.id   AF-A0A1M5UNR4-F1
#
_cell.length_a   1.000
_cell.length_b   1.000
_cell.length_c   1.000
_cell.angle_alpha   90.00
_cell.angle_beta   90.00
_cell.angle_gamma   90.00
#
_symmetry.space_group_name_H-M   'P 1'
#
loop_
_entity.id
_entity.type
_entity.pdbx_description
1 polymer ?
#
loop_
_entity_poly.entity_id
_entity_poly.type
_entity_poly.pdbx_seq_one_letter_code
_entity_poly.pdbx_strand_id
1 'polypeptide(L)' 'MLDFCAWKGILPDCEMIRTDQINEAFERMKRADVRCRFVIDMTSLVKEATP' A
#
# COMPACT_ATOMS: atom_id res chain seq x y z
N MET A 1 1.11 7.23 19.93
CA MET A 1 1.31 7.85 18.59
C MET A 1 0.18 7.48 17.65
N LEU A 2 -0.10 6.19 17.42
CA LEU A 2 -1.22 5.76 16.59
C LEU A 2 -2.59 6.24 17.10
N ASP A 3 -2.84 6.18 18.41
CA ASP A 3 -4.10 6.67 19.01
C ASP A 3 -4.30 8.17 18.80
N PHE A 4 -3.20 8.94 18.82
CA PHE A 4 -3.22 10.37 18.52
C PHE A 4 -3.54 10.63 17.05
N CYS A 5 -2.92 9.89 16.12
CA CYS A 5 -3.23 10.00 14.71
C CYS A 5 -4.69 9.63 14.42
N ALA A 6 -5.21 8.57 15.04
CA ALA A 6 -6.60 8.16 14.93
C ALA A 6 -7.55 9.24 15.47
N TRP A 7 -7.26 9.79 16.66
CA TRP A 7 -8.07 10.85 17.26
C TRP A 7 -8.03 12.16 16.44
N LYS A 8 -6.90 12.49 15.83
CA LYS A 8 -6.72 13.70 15.02
C LYS A 8 -7.08 13.53 13.54
N GLY A 9 -7.44 12.32 13.10
CA GLY A 9 -7.68 12.03 11.68
C GLY A 9 -6.44 12.20 10.80
N ILE A 10 -5.25 12.00 11.35
CA ILE A 10 -3.99 12.08 10.59
C ILE A 10 -3.82 10.75 9.86
N LEU A 11 -4.09 10.75 8.56
CA LEU A 11 -3.95 9.60 7.69
C LEU A 11 -2.82 9.85 6.68
N PRO A 12 -1.99 8.82 6.38
CA PRO A 12 -1.03 8.93 5.30
C PRO A 12 -1.73 8.90 3.96
N ASP A 13 -1.20 9.65 3.00
CA ASP A 13 -1.57 9.46 1.59
C ASP A 13 -0.95 8.14 1.11
N CYS A 14 -1.79 7.24 0.61
CA CYS A 14 -1.39 5.91 0.24
C CYS A 14 -2.11 5.40 -1.01
N GLU A 15 -1.36 4.62 -1.80
CA GLU A 15 -1.85 3.90 -2.97
C GLU A 15 -1.90 2.41 -2.62
N MET A 16 -3.08 1.82 -2.69
CA MET A 16 -3.28 0.40 -2.47
C MET A 16 -2.85 -0.40 -3.71
N ILE A 17 -2.01 -1.41 -3.54
CA ILE A 17 -1.57 -2.30 -4.62
C ILE A 17 -1.89 -3.76 -4.30
N ARG A 18 -2.15 -4.56 -5.35
CA ARG A 18 -2.25 -6.01 -5.24
C ARG A 18 -0.88 -6.66 -5.12
N THR A 19 -0.84 -7.91 -4.66
CA THR A 19 0.42 -8.64 -4.49
C THR A 19 1.17 -8.88 -5.82
N ASP A 20 0.47 -9.04 -6.94
CA ASP A 20 1.08 -9.20 -8.27
C ASP A 20 1.71 -7.90 -8.82
N GLN A 21 1.35 -6.74 -8.26
CA GLN A 21 1.81 -5.43 -8.71
C GLN A 21 3.08 -4.93 -7.99
N ILE A 22 3.65 -5.73 -7.09
CA ILE A 22 4.78 -5.33 -6.24
C ILE A 22 5.99 -4.85 -7.07
N ASN A 23 6.34 -5.57 -8.14
CA ASN A 23 7.51 -5.23 -8.95
C ASN A 23 7.33 -3.89 -9.67
N GLU A 24 6.13 -3.62 -10.21
CA GLU A 24 5.82 -2.37 -10.89
C GLU A 24 5.84 -1.19 -9.90
N ALA A 25 5.21 -1.35 -8.73
CA ALA A 25 5.22 -0.36 -7.67
C ALA A 25 6.64 -0.04 -7.18
N PHE A 26 7.51 -1.06 -7.10
CA PHE A 26 8.91 -0.90 -6.71
C PHE A 26 9.70 -0.08 -7.75
N GLU A 27 9.50 -0.30 -9.05
CA GLU A 27 10.11 0.53 -10.10
C GLU A 27 9.62 1.99 -10.04
N ARG A 28 8.33 2.21 -9.80
CA ARG A 28 7.74 3.56 -9.64
C ARG A 28 8.32 4.28 -8.41
N MET A 29 8.45 3.58 -7.29
CA MET A 29 9.08 4.11 -6.08
C MET A 29 10.53 4.54 -6.33
N LYS A 30 11.32 3.71 -7.03
CA LYS A 30 12.73 4.01 -7.36
C LYS A 30 12.91 5.26 -8.22
N ARG A 31 11.93 5.58 -9.08
CA ARG A 31 11.94 6.80 -9.89
C ARG A 31 11.61 8.06 -9.09
N ALA A 32 11.31 7.94 -7.79
CA ALA A 32 10.83 9.02 -6.91
C ALA A 32 9.58 9.73 -7.47
N ASP A 33 8.83 9.05 -8.34
CA ASP A 33 7.70 9.59 -9.11
C ASP A 33 6.39 9.61 -8.29
N VAL A 34 6.48 9.37 -6.98
CA VAL A 34 5.32 9.18 -6.11
C VAL A 34 5.56 9.84 -4.76
N ARG A 35 4.63 10.74 -4.39
CA ARG A 35 4.57 11.41 -3.08
C ARG A 35 3.61 10.70 -2.11
N CYS A 36 3.44 9.39 -2.26
CA CYS A 36 2.53 8.58 -1.48
C CYS A 36 3.19 7.26 -1.07
N ARG A 37 2.65 6.60 -0.04
CA ARG A 37 3.11 5.27 0.37
C ARG A 37 2.36 4.20 -0.39
N PHE A 38 3.05 3.18 -0.89
CA PHE A 38 2.38 1.97 -1.37
C PHE A 38 1.99 1.09 -0.18
N VAL A 39 0.75 0.61 -0.17
CA VAL A 39 0.24 -0.35 0.82
C VAL A 39 -0.25 -1.59 0.09
N ILE A 40 0.27 -2.75 0.46
CA ILE A 40 -0.06 -4.02 -0.19
C ILE A 40 -1.33 -4.59 0.45
N ASP A 41 -2.34 -4.83 -0.36
CA ASP A 41 -3.55 -5.54 0.07
C ASP A 41 -3.30 -7.05 0.13
N MET A 42 -3.07 -7.55 1.34
CA MET A 42 -2.82 -8.98 1.59
C MET A 42 -4.07 -9.86 1.40
N THR A 43 -5.28 -9.28 1.31
CA THR A 43 -6.48 -10.07 1.03
C THR A 43 -6.49 -10.59 -0.41
N SER A 44 -5.79 -9.91 -1.32
CA SER A 44 -5.64 -10.34 -2.72
C SER A 44 -4.93 -11.68 -2.85
N LEU A 45 -3.97 -11.97 -1.96
CA LEU A 45 -3.24 -13.24 -1.92
C LEU A 45 -4.14 -14.45 -1.61
N VAL A 46 -5.15 -14.27 -0.74
CA VAL A 46 -6.04 -15.36 -0.30
C VAL A 46 -7.02 -15.76 -1.41
N LYS A 47 -7.42 -14.82 -2.28
CA LYS A 47 -8.30 -15.11 -3.42
C LYS A 47 -7.62 -15.96 -4.49
N GLU A 48 -6.31 -15.82 -4.68
CA GLU A 48 -5.54 -16.61 -5.65
C GLU A 48 -5.20 -18.02 -5.12
N ALA A 49 -5.20 -18.21 -3.80
CA ALA A 49 -4.90 -19.49 -3.14
C ALA A 49 -6.12 -20.45 -3.04
N THR A 50 -7.28 -20.09 -3.62
CA THR A 50 -8.45 -20.98 -3.65
C THR A 50 -8.49 -21.72 -4.99
N PRO A 51 -8.22 -23.04 -5.04
CA PRO A 51 -8.42 -23.86 -6.22
C PRO A 51 -9.90 -24.11 -6.54
#